data_AF-A0A211YNR7-F1
#
_entry.id   AF-A0A211YNR7-F1
#
_cell.length_a   1.000
_cell.length_b   1.000
_cell.length_c   1.000
_cell.angle_alpha   90.00
_cell.angle_beta   90.00
_cell.angle_gamma   90.00
#
_symmetry.space_group_name_H-M   'P 1'
#
loop_
_entity.id
_entity.type
_entity.pdbx_description
1 polymer ?
#
loop_
_entity_poly.entity_id
_entity_poly.type
_entity_poly.pdbx_seq_one_letter_code
_entity_poly.pdbx_strand_id
1 'polypeptide(L)'
;MALADPAGHVLPLSLADKGSAGRTGFWRTQRPVLNPERCTGCFMCWLYCPEDVIEMKEGAGPRGQAIPVIDYEYCKGCGVCANVCPVKALEMVDEEKFLHEEVVQREG
;
A
#
# COMPACT_ATOMS: atom_id res chain seq x y z
N MET A 1 -13.67 -14.41 3.37
CA MET A 1 -14.79 -14.97 4.17
C MET A 1 -16.09 -14.76 3.39
N ALA A 2 -16.94 -15.78 3.25
CA ALA A 2 -18.24 -15.63 2.62
C ALA A 2 -19.18 -14.86 3.56
N LEU A 3 -19.73 -13.72 3.10
CA LEU A 3 -20.81 -13.04 3.81
C LEU A 3 -22.14 -13.59 3.30
N ALA A 4 -22.95 -14.08 4.22
CA ALA A 4 -24.34 -14.41 3.92
C ALA A 4 -25.16 -13.12 3.86
N ASP A 5 -26.04 -12.99 2.87
CA ASP A 5 -27.04 -11.93 2.87
C ASP A 5 -28.03 -12.13 4.07
N PRO A 6 -28.91 -11.16 4.37
CA PRO A 6 -29.89 -11.30 5.44
C PRO A 6 -30.87 -12.48 5.29
N ALA A 7 -30.96 -13.07 4.09
CA ALA A 7 -31.75 -14.25 3.77
C ALA A 7 -30.92 -15.56 3.81
N GLY A 8 -29.64 -15.49 4.19
CA GLY A 8 -28.76 -16.64 4.33
C GLY A 8 -28.11 -17.12 3.03
N HIS A 9 -28.25 -16.40 1.92
CA HIS A 9 -27.57 -16.78 0.69
C HIS A 9 -26.10 -16.43 0.78
N VAL A 10 -25.26 -17.44 0.56
CA VAL A 10 -23.83 -17.22 0.35
C VAL A 10 -23.65 -16.65 -1.03
N LEU A 11 -23.49 -15.33 -1.11
CA LEU A 11 -23.17 -14.66 -2.36
C LEU A 11 -21.67 -14.86 -2.64
N PRO A 12 -21.27 -15.31 -3.84
CA PRO A 12 -19.86 -15.42 -4.23
C PRO A 12 -19.30 -14.02 -4.58
N LEU A 13 -19.46 -13.07 -3.66
CA LEU A 13 -18.95 -11.71 -3.82
C LEU A 13 -17.48 -11.67 -3.40
N SER A 14 -16.63 -11.19 -4.30
CA SER A 14 -15.27 -10.80 -3.98
C SER A 14 -15.33 -9.54 -3.12
N LEU A 15 -15.17 -9.69 -1.81
CA LEU A 15 -15.08 -8.56 -0.89
C LEU A 15 -13.65 -8.01 -0.92
N ALA A 16 -13.52 -6.70 -0.94
CA ALA A 16 -12.24 -6.05 -0.71
C ALA A 16 -11.79 -6.36 0.73
N ASP A 17 -10.57 -6.86 0.87
CA ASP A 17 -9.92 -7.14 2.15
C ASP A 17 -8.44 -6.78 2.00
N LYS A 18 -7.80 -6.42 3.11
CA LYS A 18 -6.41 -5.98 3.12
C LYS A 18 -5.50 -7.14 2.70
N GLY A 19 -4.84 -6.98 1.56
CA GLY A 19 -4.05 -8.05 0.96
C GLY A 19 -4.91 -9.22 0.51
N SER A 20 -5.42 -9.14 -0.72
CA SER A 20 -6.31 -10.12 -1.37
C SER A 20 -5.85 -11.59 -1.30
N ALA A 21 -4.55 -11.83 -1.12
CA ALA A 21 -3.91 -13.14 -1.02
C ALA A 21 -3.21 -13.37 0.35
N GLY A 22 -3.57 -12.60 1.38
CA GLY A 22 -2.93 -12.63 2.70
C GLY A 22 -1.65 -11.77 2.79
N ARG A 23 -0.74 -12.12 3.71
CA ARG A 23 0.53 -11.42 3.94
C ARG A 23 1.48 -11.59 2.75
N THR A 24 1.45 -10.63 1.84
CA THR A 24 2.12 -10.69 0.53
C THR A 24 3.37 -9.83 0.45
N GLY A 25 3.84 -9.27 1.57
CA GLY A 25 5.01 -8.39 1.59
C GLY A 25 6.29 -9.00 1.03
N PHE A 26 6.46 -10.33 1.16
CA PHE A 26 7.60 -11.06 0.59
C PHE A 26 7.63 -11.15 -0.94
N TRP A 27 6.58 -10.71 -1.64
CA TRP A 27 6.49 -10.84 -3.10
C TRP A 27 7.23 -9.73 -3.84
N ARG A 28 7.68 -8.69 -3.12
CA ARG A 28 8.32 -7.53 -3.71
C ARG A 28 9.71 -7.87 -4.25
N THR A 29 9.96 -7.45 -5.48
CA THR A 29 11.32 -7.16 -5.98
C THR A 29 11.68 -5.69 -5.81
N GLN A 30 10.69 -4.81 -5.78
CA GLN A 30 10.82 -3.37 -5.56
C GLN A 30 9.70 -2.86 -4.64
N ARG A 31 9.94 -1.78 -3.90
CA ARG A 31 8.94 -1.08 -3.08
C ARG A 31 8.77 0.39 -3.50
N PRO A 32 7.55 0.94 -3.42
CA PRO A 32 7.33 2.37 -3.63
C PRO A 32 7.82 3.19 -2.44
N VAL A 33 8.72 4.14 -2.65
CA VAL A 33 9.24 5.06 -1.62
C VAL A 33 8.70 6.46 -1.88
N LEU A 34 8.12 7.07 -0.84
CA LEU A 34 7.54 8.41 -0.91
C LEU A 34 8.61 9.49 -0.77
N ASN A 35 8.55 10.50 -1.65
CA ASN A 35 9.14 11.81 -1.44
C ASN A 35 8.06 12.79 -0.93
N PRO A 36 8.05 13.14 0.37
CA PRO A 36 6.99 13.98 0.96
C PRO A 36 6.94 15.40 0.39
N GLU A 37 8.08 15.94 -0.04
CA GLU A 37 8.16 17.30 -0.61
C GLU A 37 7.36 17.43 -1.90
N ARG A 38 7.34 16.37 -2.71
CA ARG A 38 6.61 16.34 -3.99
C ARG A 38 5.13 16.00 -3.84
N CYS A 39 4.74 15.34 -2.75
CA CYS A 39 3.39 14.82 -2.57
C CYS A 39 2.36 15.94 -2.39
N THR A 40 1.31 15.97 -3.20
CA THR A 40 0.24 16.98 -3.11
C THR A 40 -0.94 16.55 -2.22
N GLY A 41 -0.97 15.30 -1.76
CA GLY A 41 -2.11 14.75 -1.03
C GLY A 41 -3.37 14.60 -1.91
N CYS A 42 -3.23 14.17 -3.16
CA CYS A 42 -4.33 14.01 -4.12
C CYS A 42 -5.05 12.65 -4.07
N PHE A 43 -4.66 11.74 -3.18
CA PHE A 43 -5.32 10.44 -2.94
C PHE A 43 -5.33 9.44 -4.11
N MET A 44 -4.72 9.76 -5.27
CA MET A 44 -4.67 8.84 -6.42
C MET A 44 -3.96 7.52 -6.11
N CYS A 45 -2.86 7.55 -5.37
CA CYS A 45 -2.16 6.32 -4.99
C CYS A 45 -3.03 5.42 -4.11
N TRP A 46 -3.76 6.01 -3.15
CA TRP A 46 -4.70 5.34 -2.27
C TRP A 46 -5.84 4.69 -3.07
N LEU A 47 -6.54 5.49 -3.90
CA LEU A 47 -7.71 5.04 -4.65
C LEU A 47 -7.40 3.88 -5.61
N TYR A 48 -6.22 3.89 -6.23
CA TYR A 48 -5.83 2.89 -7.23
C TYR A 48 -5.04 1.72 -6.65
N CYS A 49 -4.80 1.66 -5.35
CA CYS A 49 -4.07 0.55 -4.74
C CYS A 49 -4.91 -0.74 -4.81
N PRO A 50 -4.52 -1.77 -5.57
CA PRO A 50 -5.33 -2.98 -5.73
C PRO A 50 -5.36 -3.87 -4.48
N GLU A 51 -4.46 -3.65 -3.52
CA GLU A 51 -4.35 -4.43 -2.30
C GLU A 51 -4.94 -3.74 -1.05
N ASP A 52 -5.41 -2.49 -1.20
CA ASP A 52 -5.90 -1.66 -0.08
C ASP A 52 -4.89 -1.57 1.10
N VAL A 53 -3.63 -1.23 0.78
CA VAL A 53 -2.51 -1.18 1.77
C VAL A 53 -1.96 0.22 1.99
N ILE A 54 -2.65 1.24 1.47
CA ILE A 54 -2.23 2.63 1.61
C ILE A 54 -3.21 3.31 2.56
N GLU A 55 -2.70 3.97 3.60
CA GLU A 55 -3.48 4.84 4.47
C GLU A 55 -3.06 6.29 4.21
N MET A 56 -4.01 7.23 4.20
CA MET A 56 -3.70 8.65 4.02
C MET A 56 -3.63 9.34 5.37
N LYS A 57 -2.42 9.62 5.85
CA LYS A 57 -2.19 10.26 7.14
C LYS A 57 -2.29 11.78 7.03
N GLU A 58 -3.33 12.35 7.64
CA GLU A 58 -3.57 13.80 7.67
C GLU A 58 -2.48 14.54 8.45
N GLY A 59 -2.15 15.77 8.03
CA GLY A 59 -1.20 16.65 8.71
C GLY A 59 0.27 16.19 8.71
N ALA A 60 0.59 15.03 8.14
CA ALA A 60 1.94 14.47 8.18
C ALA A 60 2.87 14.95 7.04
N GLY A 61 2.34 15.65 6.04
CA GLY A 61 3.14 16.25 4.97
C GLY A 61 3.83 17.55 5.38
N PRO A 62 4.90 17.97 4.67
CA PRO A 62 5.67 19.18 4.99
C PRO A 62 4.88 20.49 4.83
N ARG A 63 3.76 20.47 4.10
CA ARG A 63 2.82 21.61 3.97
C ARG A 63 1.53 21.38 4.77
N GLY A 64 1.52 20.41 5.69
CA GLY A 64 0.33 20.00 6.45
C GLY A 64 -0.69 19.18 5.65
N GLN A 65 -0.37 18.80 4.41
CA GLN A 65 -1.22 17.96 3.57
C GLN A 65 -1.18 16.49 4.01
N ALA A 66 -2.24 15.73 3.68
CA ALA A 66 -2.24 14.29 3.88
C ALA A 66 -1.19 13.59 2.99
N ILE A 67 -0.49 12.60 3.53
CA ILE A 67 0.51 11.82 2.78
C ILE A 67 0.24 10.31 2.92
N PRO A 68 0.57 9.51 1.88
CA PRO A 68 0.35 8.08 1.93
C PRO A 68 1.36 7.39 2.86
N VAL A 69 0.86 6.49 3.70
CA VAL A 69 1.62 5.53 4.50
C VAL A 69 1.30 4.14 3.95
N ILE A 70 2.32 3.39 3.57
CA ILE A 70 2.17 2.11 2.88
C ILE A 70 2.48 0.98 3.86
N ASP A 71 1.58 0.03 3.97
CA ASP A 71 1.83 -1.19 4.74
C ASP A 71 2.64 -2.20 3.90
N TYR A 72 3.93 -2.29 4.22
CA TYR A 72 4.86 -3.23 3.58
C TYR A 72 4.70 -4.69 4.06
N GLU A 73 3.84 -5.01 5.02
CA GLU A 73 3.50 -6.41 5.30
C GLU A 73 2.62 -7.02 4.18
N TYR A 74 1.86 -6.18 3.47
CA TYR A 74 0.91 -6.58 2.43
C TYR A 74 1.18 -5.95 1.05
N CYS A 75 2.04 -4.93 0.96
CA CYS A 75 2.38 -4.32 -0.33
C CYS A 75 3.12 -5.31 -1.24
N LYS A 76 2.56 -5.61 -2.42
CA LYS A 76 3.20 -6.47 -3.44
C LYS A 76 4.27 -5.79 -4.27
N GLY A 77 4.43 -4.46 -4.17
CA GLY A 77 5.40 -3.72 -4.98
C GLY A 77 5.01 -3.59 -6.45
N CYS A 78 3.71 -3.63 -6.78
CA CYS A 78 3.22 -3.64 -8.17
C CYS A 78 3.45 -2.33 -8.95
N GLY A 79 3.79 -1.23 -8.27
CA GLY A 79 4.11 0.06 -8.90
C GLY A 79 2.92 0.86 -9.43
N VAL A 80 1.68 0.40 -9.27
CA VAL A 80 0.47 1.13 -9.70
C VAL A 80 0.44 2.54 -9.10
N CYS A 81 0.71 2.67 -7.80
CA CYS A 81 0.72 3.95 -7.09
C CYS A 81 1.76 4.95 -7.66
N ALA A 82 2.96 4.48 -8.01
CA ALA A 82 4.01 5.28 -8.64
C ALA A 82 3.64 5.70 -10.08
N ASN A 83 2.97 4.80 -10.80
CA ASN A 83 2.51 5.08 -12.17
C ASN A 83 1.43 6.15 -12.20
N VAL A 84 0.37 5.99 -11.39
CA VAL A 84 -0.78 6.93 -11.37
C VAL A 84 -0.48 8.26 -10.70
N CYS A 85 0.62 8.37 -9.94
CA CYS A 85 0.98 9.62 -9.28
C CYS A 85 1.29 10.71 -10.31
N PRO A 86 0.50 11.81 -10.38
CA PRO A 86 0.67 12.84 -11.42
C PRO A 86 1.97 13.62 -11.25
N VAL A 87 2.44 13.75 -10.02
CA VAL A 87 3.66 14.50 -9.65
C VAL A 87 4.87 13.59 -9.42
N LYS A 88 4.73 12.27 -9.66
CA LYS A 88 5.77 11.24 -9.43
C LYS A 88 6.45 11.38 -8.06
N ALA A 89 5.64 11.50 -7.01
CA ALA A 89 6.11 11.56 -5.63
C ALA A 89 6.47 10.19 -5.05
N LEU A 90 6.04 9.09 -5.68
CA LEU A 90 6.42 7.72 -5.32
C LEU A 90 7.38 7.18 -6.37
N GLU A 91 8.53 6.67 -5.92
CA GLU A 91 9.56 6.05 -6.75
C GLU A 91 9.70 4.57 -6.41
N MET A 92 9.83 3.70 -7.41
CA MET A 92 10.08 2.28 -7.18
C MET A 92 11.56 2.04 -6.94
N VAL A 93 11.90 1.49 -5.77
CA VAL A 93 13.26 1.22 -5.33
C VAL A 93 13.43 -0.27 -5.05
N ASP A 94 14.57 -0.85 -5.44
CA ASP A 94 14.85 -2.27 -5.20
C ASP A 94 14.74 -2.66 -3.73
N GLU A 95 14.02 -3.76 -3.49
CA GLU A 95 13.71 -4.29 -2.16
C GLU A 95 14.98 -4.67 -1.37
N GLU A 96 16.02 -5.11 -2.08
CA GLU A 96 17.30 -5.52 -1.50
C GLU A 96 17.92 -4.48 -0.57
N LYS A 97 17.69 -3.19 -0.85
CA LYS A 97 18.22 -2.07 -0.05
C LYS A 97 17.64 -2.01 1.37
N PHE A 98 16.55 -2.72 1.63
CA PHE A 98 15.81 -2.70 2.88
C PHE A 98 15.84 -4.04 3.65
N LEU A 99 16.42 -5.09 3.05
CA LEU A 99 16.46 -6.43 3.66
C LEU A 99 17.25 -6.47 4.97
N HIS A 100 18.28 -5.62 5.13
CA HIS A 100 19.08 -5.57 6.35
C HIS A 100 18.26 -5.06 7.55
N GLU A 101 17.33 -4.13 7.32
CA GLU A 101 16.49 -3.56 8.37
C GLU A 101 15.37 -4.53 8.80
N GLU A 102 14.77 -5.25 7.85
CA GLU A 102 13.64 -6.13 8.13
C GLU A 102 14.04 -7.52 8.68
N VAL A 103 15.22 -8.05 8.37
CA VAL A 103 15.71 -9.31 8.97
C VAL A 103 16.07 -9.09 10.44
N VAL A 104 16.70 -7.96 10.78
CA VAL A 104 17.05 -7.62 12.18
C VAL A 104 15.81 -7.45 13.04
N GLN A 105 14.69 -6.96 12.48
CA GLN A 105 13.44 -6.79 13.22
C GLN A 105 12.60 -8.08 13.40
N ARG A 106 12.98 -9.20 12.78
CA ARG A 106 12.22 -10.46 12.85
C ARG A 106 12.84 -11.53 13.75
N GLU A 107 14.09 -11.35 14.15
CA GLU A 107 14.82 -12.24 15.06
C GLU A 107 14.85 -11.73 16.52
N GLY A 108 14.11 -10.65 16.82
CA GLY A 108 13.98 -10.04 18.15
C GLY A 108 12.72 -10.47 18.90
#